data_AF-A0AAN8FZC2-F1
#
_entry.id   AF-A0AAN8FZC2-F1
#
_cell.length_a   1.000
_cell.length_b   1.000
_cell.length_c   1.000
_cell.angle_alpha   90.00
_cell.angle_beta   90.00
_cell.angle_gamma   90.00
#
_symmetry.space_group_name_H-M   'P 1'
#
loop_
_entity.id
_entity.type
_entity.pdbx_description
1 polymer ?
#
loop_
_entity_poly.entity_id
_entity_poly.type
_entity_poly.pdbx_seq_one_letter_code
_entity_poly.pdbx_strand_id
1 'polypeptide(L)'
;MTSPMLCGVDAIHVATVLEDCCDQLSILGRIMPHSFDMRQDAYEIVDNDVSELLDSQRQLESRYQSVLARKMDVRQMTQNTDKLNLIEKEVLKTGGDLKNSTHVFRRSLRQNPLTSDNTAKIQHDRIFLEAVMSETMGELIHNRTFLALLEAVELEKKRKASLQNTIQKEEDGRKRVRQLQKQLLDVKKEKETEVQNREEMIAHLKDQLQEMKAKTNMEGKYIKKCAEVAVTQTQKRCFLSEQEMKDETENLQNQIDKETRANSEIEAFLRNHHSNLEKKLDFWQEKYEKDVEAKQHELDVLKASKAKDLERLQELTKLYKEYEQVVVEDRIEKEKIRRKDEMEAIELKGAVKVQAWWRGMMVRKGFGPYGKKKKGKKGKKGKKGKKKGK
;
A
#
# COMPACT_ATOMS: atom_id res chain seq x y z
N MET A 1 101.01 -15.96 41.41
CA MET A 1 101.71 -17.19 40.98
C MET A 1 103.21 -16.94 41.14
N THR A 2 104.01 -17.96 41.40
CA THR A 2 105.48 -17.83 41.30
C THR A 2 105.87 -17.66 39.83
N SER A 3 106.57 -16.58 39.50
CA SER A 3 107.07 -16.36 38.14
C SER A 3 107.97 -17.53 37.70
N PRO A 4 107.81 -18.08 36.49
CA PRO A 4 108.65 -19.17 36.01
C PRO A 4 110.08 -18.66 35.78
N MET A 5 110.96 -18.94 36.73
CA MET A 5 112.37 -18.54 36.69
C MET A 5 113.23 -19.66 36.08
N LEU A 6 113.99 -19.32 35.06
CA LEU A 6 114.91 -20.24 34.37
C LEU A 6 116.22 -20.42 35.14
N CYS A 7 116.92 -21.53 34.87
CA CYS A 7 118.29 -21.70 35.33
C CYS A 7 119.21 -20.66 34.65
N GLY A 8 120.30 -20.26 35.30
CA GLY A 8 121.16 -19.18 34.78
C GLY A 8 121.78 -19.48 33.42
N VAL A 9 122.05 -20.77 33.13
CA VAL A 9 122.58 -21.22 31.84
C VAL A 9 121.50 -21.18 30.77
N ASP A 10 120.31 -21.70 31.07
CA ASP A 10 119.17 -21.72 30.14
C ASP A 10 118.71 -20.30 29.78
N ALA A 11 118.69 -19.38 30.75
CA ALA A 11 118.35 -17.97 30.53
C ALA A 11 119.31 -17.29 29.53
N ILE A 12 120.62 -17.58 29.61
CA ILE A 12 121.63 -17.06 28.67
C ILE A 12 121.49 -17.74 27.29
N HIS A 13 121.28 -19.05 27.24
CA HIS A 13 121.08 -19.78 25.98
C HIS A 13 119.80 -19.33 25.24
N VAL A 14 118.71 -19.02 25.96
CA VAL A 14 117.50 -18.46 25.34
C VAL A 14 117.71 -16.99 24.95
N ALA A 15 118.38 -16.18 25.78
CA ALA A 15 118.65 -14.79 25.47
C ALA A 15 119.47 -14.61 24.18
N THR A 16 120.53 -15.39 23.97
CA THR A 16 121.35 -15.34 22.74
C THR A 16 120.60 -15.78 21.48
N VAL A 17 119.63 -16.70 21.60
CA VAL A 17 118.71 -17.06 20.49
C VAL A 17 117.68 -15.95 20.22
N LEU A 18 117.24 -15.23 21.25
CA LEU A 18 116.40 -14.04 21.08
C LEU A 18 117.17 -12.85 20.51
N GLU A 19 118.47 -12.73 20.79
CA GLU A 19 119.36 -11.69 20.24
C GLU A 19 119.49 -11.84 18.72
N ASP A 20 119.86 -13.04 18.24
CA ASP A 20 119.87 -13.39 16.81
C ASP A 20 118.49 -13.22 16.16
N CYS A 21 117.41 -13.59 16.85
CA CYS A 21 116.04 -13.37 16.37
C CYS A 21 115.70 -11.87 16.21
N CYS A 22 116.11 -11.03 17.17
CA CYS A 22 115.91 -9.57 17.10
C CYS A 22 116.73 -8.95 15.97
N ASP A 23 117.99 -9.35 15.80
CA ASP A 23 118.85 -8.88 14.71
C ASP A 23 118.29 -9.30 13.34
N GLN A 24 117.85 -10.55 13.18
CA GLN A 24 117.20 -11.03 11.96
C GLN A 24 115.89 -10.28 11.67
N LEU A 25 115.07 -10.01 12.68
CA LEU A 25 113.87 -9.17 12.54
C LEU A 25 114.25 -7.73 12.13
N SER A 26 115.29 -7.15 12.72
CA SER A 26 115.73 -5.79 12.39
C SER A 26 116.31 -5.68 10.97
N ILE A 27 117.08 -6.69 10.54
CA ILE A 27 117.55 -6.85 9.16
C ILE A 27 116.36 -7.00 8.20
N LEU A 28 115.38 -7.85 8.52
CA LEU A 28 114.17 -8.01 7.72
C LEU A 28 113.42 -6.68 7.55
N GLY A 29 113.32 -5.87 8.60
CA GLY A 29 112.69 -4.54 8.54
C GLY A 29 113.44 -3.50 7.70
N ARG A 30 114.73 -3.71 7.41
CA ARG A 30 115.52 -2.89 6.48
C ARG A 30 115.43 -3.40 5.05
N ILE A 31 115.25 -4.71 4.85
CA ILE A 31 115.10 -5.35 3.53
C ILE A 31 113.67 -5.18 3.00
N MET A 32 112.66 -5.22 3.88
CA MET A 32 111.22 -5.13 3.59
C MET A 32 110.63 -3.84 4.20
N PRO A 33 110.78 -2.68 3.54
CA PRO A 33 110.25 -1.40 4.01
C PRO A 33 108.71 -1.34 4.00
N HIS A 34 108.15 -0.36 4.72
CA HIS A 34 106.71 -0.09 4.81
C HIS A 34 106.03 0.15 3.44
N SER A 35 106.78 0.65 2.45
CA SER A 35 106.37 0.74 1.05
C SER A 35 107.54 0.41 0.12
N PHE A 36 107.24 -0.17 -1.05
CA PHE A 36 108.23 -0.56 -2.06
C PHE A 36 108.52 0.57 -3.08
N ASP A 37 108.18 1.83 -2.78
CA ASP A 37 108.29 2.98 -3.70
C ASP A 37 109.71 3.20 -4.29
N MET A 38 110.74 2.65 -3.64
CA MET A 38 112.14 2.71 -4.05
C MET A 38 112.66 1.44 -4.77
N ARG A 39 111.80 0.47 -5.10
CA ARG A 39 112.14 -0.73 -5.90
C ARG A 39 111.26 -0.82 -7.15
N GLN A 40 111.73 -0.29 -8.27
CA GLN A 40 110.98 -0.28 -9.53
C GLN A 40 110.60 -1.71 -9.98
N ASP A 41 111.55 -2.64 -9.94
CA ASP A 41 111.34 -4.05 -10.32
C ASP A 41 110.30 -4.80 -9.45
N ALA A 42 110.06 -4.37 -8.20
CA ALA A 42 108.98 -4.91 -7.37
C ALA A 42 107.61 -4.30 -7.71
N TYR A 43 107.58 -3.06 -8.20
CA TYR A 43 106.37 -2.39 -8.67
C TYR A 43 105.94 -2.93 -10.04
N GLU A 44 106.88 -3.09 -10.97
CA GLU A 44 106.60 -3.60 -12.33
C GLU A 44 105.92 -4.97 -12.34
N ILE A 45 106.33 -5.91 -11.47
CA ILE A 45 105.70 -7.23 -11.37
C ILE A 45 104.25 -7.11 -10.90
N VAL A 46 103.96 -6.21 -9.95
CA VAL A 46 102.59 -5.98 -9.44
C VAL A 46 101.73 -5.24 -10.47
N ASP A 47 102.27 -4.24 -11.13
CA ASP A 47 101.53 -3.36 -12.04
C ASP A 47 101.17 -4.09 -13.36
N ASN A 48 102.03 -4.98 -13.86
CA ASN A 48 101.70 -5.84 -15.01
C ASN A 48 100.56 -6.83 -14.69
N ASP A 49 100.67 -7.61 -13.61
CA ASP A 49 99.63 -8.56 -13.18
C ASP A 49 98.29 -7.85 -12.91
N VAL A 50 98.33 -6.66 -12.31
CA VAL A 50 97.12 -5.86 -12.02
C VAL A 50 96.56 -5.21 -13.29
N SER A 51 97.40 -4.80 -14.25
CA SER A 51 96.96 -4.24 -15.53
C SER A 51 96.25 -5.28 -16.41
N GLU A 52 96.76 -6.52 -16.52
CA GLU A 52 96.08 -7.58 -17.29
C GLU A 52 94.70 -7.90 -16.69
N LEU A 53 94.60 -7.93 -15.36
CA LEU A 53 93.32 -8.12 -14.66
C LEU A 53 92.38 -6.91 -14.78
N LEU A 54 92.91 -5.68 -14.85
CA LEU A 54 92.12 -4.47 -15.11
C LEU A 54 91.58 -4.44 -16.54
N ASP A 55 92.39 -4.76 -17.55
CA ASP A 55 91.94 -4.74 -18.95
C ASP A 55 90.96 -5.87 -19.25
N SER A 56 91.14 -7.07 -18.71
CA SER A 56 90.16 -8.15 -18.85
C SER A 56 88.82 -7.83 -18.15
N GLN A 57 88.85 -7.18 -16.98
CA GLN A 57 87.65 -6.63 -16.33
C GLN A 57 86.98 -5.54 -17.19
N ARG A 58 87.75 -4.59 -17.73
CA ARG A 58 87.27 -3.49 -18.58
C ARG A 58 86.64 -3.98 -19.89
N GLN A 59 87.19 -5.04 -20.48
CA GLN A 59 86.59 -5.72 -21.64
C GLN A 59 85.23 -6.35 -21.30
N LEU A 60 85.09 -6.98 -20.13
CA LEU A 60 83.82 -7.54 -19.68
C LEU A 60 82.78 -6.47 -19.36
N GLU A 61 83.17 -5.33 -18.78
CA GLU A 61 82.29 -4.19 -18.55
C GLU A 61 81.78 -3.58 -19.86
N SER A 62 82.68 -3.35 -20.83
CA SER A 62 82.33 -2.91 -22.19
C SER A 62 81.37 -3.89 -22.89
N ARG A 63 81.64 -5.20 -22.79
CA ARG A 63 80.75 -6.25 -23.33
C ARG A 63 79.37 -6.24 -22.68
N TYR A 64 79.28 -6.08 -21.36
CA TYR A 64 78.02 -6.01 -20.65
C TYR A 64 77.20 -4.75 -21.03
N GLN A 65 77.86 -3.59 -21.15
CA GLN A 65 77.23 -2.36 -21.65
C GLN A 65 76.69 -2.53 -23.08
N SER A 66 77.48 -3.16 -23.98
CA SER A 66 77.06 -3.45 -25.35
C SER A 66 75.83 -4.36 -25.43
N VAL A 67 75.78 -5.43 -24.63
CA VAL A 67 74.62 -6.34 -24.58
C VAL A 67 73.39 -5.67 -23.93
N LEU A 68 73.58 -4.75 -22.97
CA LEU A 68 72.49 -3.93 -22.42
C LEU A 68 71.92 -2.93 -23.43
N ALA A 69 72.77 -2.23 -24.19
CA ALA A 69 72.33 -1.34 -25.26
C ALA A 69 71.49 -2.10 -26.29
N ARG A 70 72.00 -3.23 -26.78
CA ARG A 70 71.29 -4.13 -27.71
C ARG A 70 69.97 -4.68 -27.15
N LYS A 71 69.83 -4.79 -25.81
CA LYS A 71 68.55 -5.14 -25.16
C LYS A 71 67.55 -3.98 -25.22
N MET A 72 68.00 -2.73 -25.10
CA MET A 72 67.13 -1.56 -25.30
C MET A 72 66.68 -1.47 -26.76
N ASP A 73 67.61 -1.59 -27.71
CA ASP A 73 67.33 -1.51 -29.14
C ASP A 73 66.30 -2.55 -29.58
N VAL A 74 66.53 -3.83 -29.28
CA VAL A 74 65.61 -4.91 -29.70
C VAL A 74 64.25 -4.82 -29.00
N ARG A 75 64.18 -4.27 -27.77
CA ARG A 75 62.91 -3.99 -27.09
C ARG A 75 62.11 -2.85 -27.74
N GLN A 76 62.78 -1.90 -28.40
CA GLN A 76 62.12 -0.87 -29.20
C GLN A 76 61.73 -1.41 -30.59
N MET A 77 62.58 -2.24 -31.21
CA MET A 77 62.43 -2.69 -32.59
C MET A 77 61.52 -3.92 -32.78
N THR A 78 61.25 -4.76 -31.77
CA THR A 78 60.42 -5.96 -31.95
C THR A 78 59.74 -6.45 -30.67
N GLN A 79 58.43 -6.74 -30.73
CA GLN A 79 57.66 -7.38 -29.66
C GLN A 79 57.81 -8.93 -29.63
N ASN A 80 58.80 -9.49 -30.34
CA ASN A 80 58.98 -10.95 -30.44
C ASN A 80 59.58 -11.51 -29.13
N THR A 81 58.79 -12.32 -28.43
CA THR A 81 59.10 -12.82 -27.09
C THR A 81 60.37 -13.66 -27.05
N ASP A 82 60.62 -14.48 -28.07
CA ASP A 82 61.79 -15.37 -28.12
C ASP A 82 63.10 -14.59 -28.29
N LYS A 83 63.12 -13.57 -29.15
CA LYS A 83 64.27 -12.66 -29.31
C LYS A 83 64.56 -11.87 -28.03
N LEU A 84 63.52 -11.41 -27.33
CA LEU A 84 63.64 -10.76 -26.02
C LEU A 84 64.21 -11.73 -24.97
N ASN A 85 63.67 -12.95 -24.88
CA ASN A 85 64.13 -14.00 -23.97
C ASN A 85 65.59 -14.43 -24.23
N LEU A 86 66.01 -14.49 -25.49
CA LEU A 86 67.40 -14.79 -25.87
C LEU A 86 68.38 -13.71 -25.38
N ILE A 87 68.06 -12.44 -25.61
CA ILE A 87 68.92 -11.32 -25.17
C ILE A 87 68.90 -11.18 -23.64
N GLU A 88 67.78 -11.45 -22.99
CA GLU A 88 67.69 -11.49 -21.53
C GLU A 88 68.59 -12.57 -20.92
N LYS A 89 68.64 -13.77 -21.51
CA LYS A 89 69.60 -14.81 -21.13
C LYS A 89 71.05 -14.38 -21.36
N GLU A 90 71.36 -13.63 -22.42
CA GLU A 90 72.72 -13.14 -22.69
C GLU A 90 73.15 -12.01 -21.73
N VAL A 91 72.23 -11.12 -21.33
CA VAL A 91 72.45 -10.14 -20.25
C VAL A 91 72.72 -10.85 -18.92
N LEU A 92 71.92 -11.87 -18.57
CA LEU A 92 72.10 -12.64 -17.35
C LEU A 92 73.44 -13.40 -17.34
N LYS A 93 73.85 -13.98 -18.47
CA LYS A 93 75.16 -14.63 -18.60
C LYS A 93 76.31 -13.64 -18.48
N THR A 94 76.33 -12.58 -19.29
CA THR A 94 77.43 -11.59 -19.29
C THR A 94 77.55 -10.84 -17.96
N GLY A 95 76.44 -10.54 -17.29
CA GLY A 95 76.44 -10.01 -15.92
C GLY A 95 76.96 -11.01 -14.88
N GLY A 96 76.73 -12.30 -15.07
CA GLY A 96 77.33 -13.38 -14.28
C GLY A 96 78.84 -13.50 -14.47
N ASP A 97 79.29 -13.50 -15.73
CA ASP A 97 80.71 -13.57 -16.11
C ASP A 97 81.48 -12.35 -15.54
N LEU A 98 80.93 -11.14 -15.70
CA LEU A 98 81.47 -9.90 -15.12
C LEU A 98 81.54 -9.94 -13.58
N LYS A 99 80.48 -10.43 -12.92
CA LYS A 99 80.46 -10.59 -11.46
C LYS A 99 81.52 -11.59 -10.96
N ASN A 100 81.76 -12.66 -11.70
CA ASN A 100 82.79 -13.64 -11.38
C ASN A 100 84.20 -13.06 -11.58
N SER A 101 84.46 -12.36 -12.69
CA SER A 101 85.70 -11.61 -12.92
C SER A 101 86.00 -10.63 -11.78
N THR A 102 85.01 -9.80 -11.44
CA THR A 102 85.10 -8.81 -10.34
C THR A 102 85.48 -9.48 -9.01
N HIS A 103 85.03 -10.71 -8.76
CA HIS A 103 85.37 -11.49 -7.56
C HIS A 103 86.79 -12.06 -7.63
N VAL A 104 87.23 -12.56 -8.79
CA VAL A 104 88.61 -13.05 -9.00
C VAL A 104 89.61 -11.90 -8.85
N PHE A 105 89.41 -10.78 -9.54
CA PHE A 105 90.26 -9.59 -9.45
C PHE A 105 90.44 -9.11 -8.00
N ARG A 106 89.34 -8.95 -7.25
CA ARG A 106 89.36 -8.56 -5.82
C ARG A 106 90.04 -9.60 -4.92
N ARG A 107 90.09 -10.88 -5.33
CA ARG A 107 90.80 -11.94 -4.62
C ARG A 107 92.30 -11.88 -4.92
N SER A 108 92.70 -11.77 -6.19
CA SER A 108 94.11 -11.66 -6.59
C SER A 108 94.78 -10.46 -5.93
N LEU A 109 94.16 -9.29 -5.97
CA LEU A 109 94.63 -8.09 -5.24
C LEU A 109 94.86 -8.36 -3.76
N ARG A 110 93.91 -9.02 -3.06
CA ARG A 110 94.03 -9.32 -1.63
C ARG A 110 95.07 -10.39 -1.30
N GLN A 111 95.39 -11.28 -2.23
CA GLN A 111 96.38 -12.34 -2.04
C GLN A 111 97.80 -11.96 -2.49
N ASN A 112 97.97 -10.84 -3.20
CA ASN A 112 99.29 -10.34 -3.58
C ASN A 112 100.05 -9.79 -2.34
N PRO A 113 101.23 -10.35 -1.98
CA PRO A 113 101.95 -9.97 -0.77
C PRO A 113 102.57 -8.58 -0.82
N LEU A 114 102.76 -8.00 -2.02
CA LEU A 114 103.38 -6.68 -2.23
C LEU A 114 102.37 -5.52 -2.21
N THR A 115 101.08 -5.78 -1.94
CA THR A 115 100.12 -4.69 -1.71
C THR A 115 100.44 -3.91 -0.44
N SER A 116 100.10 -2.61 -0.43
CA SER A 116 100.31 -1.72 0.72
C SER A 116 99.70 -2.26 2.01
N ASP A 117 98.48 -2.81 1.97
CA ASP A 117 97.80 -3.41 3.14
C ASP A 117 98.58 -4.60 3.71
N ASN A 118 99.05 -5.51 2.84
CA ASN A 118 99.78 -6.69 3.26
C ASN A 118 101.19 -6.34 3.74
N THR A 119 101.88 -5.40 3.08
CA THR A 119 103.21 -4.92 3.47
C THR A 119 103.16 -4.19 4.81
N ALA A 120 102.19 -3.28 5.00
CA ALA A 120 101.97 -2.61 6.28
C ALA A 120 101.65 -3.59 7.41
N LYS A 121 100.82 -4.62 7.14
CA LYS A 121 100.54 -5.67 8.12
C LYS A 121 101.78 -6.47 8.49
N ILE A 122 102.55 -6.96 7.50
CA ILE A 122 103.79 -7.73 7.76
C ILE A 122 104.75 -6.90 8.61
N GLN A 123 104.90 -5.61 8.31
CA GLN A 123 105.77 -4.72 9.07
C GLN A 123 105.24 -4.41 10.48
N HIS A 124 103.93 -4.29 10.69
CA HIS A 124 103.33 -4.21 12.03
C HIS A 124 103.56 -5.49 12.84
N ASP A 125 103.32 -6.67 12.24
CA ASP A 125 103.55 -7.97 12.87
C ASP A 125 105.05 -8.14 13.22
N ARG A 126 105.97 -7.68 12.35
CA ARG A 126 107.42 -7.67 12.58
C ARG A 126 107.83 -6.75 13.73
N ILE A 127 107.33 -5.51 13.77
CA ILE A 127 107.61 -4.55 14.87
C ILE A 127 107.10 -5.11 16.21
N PHE A 128 105.92 -5.74 16.22
CA PHE A 128 105.36 -6.37 17.42
C PHE A 128 106.24 -7.52 17.91
N LEU A 129 106.72 -8.39 17.00
CA LEU A 129 107.65 -9.48 17.36
C LEU A 129 109.01 -8.94 17.83
N GLU A 130 109.59 -7.94 17.16
CA GLU A 130 110.85 -7.30 17.54
C GLU A 130 110.77 -6.72 18.97
N ALA A 131 109.67 -6.03 19.29
CA ALA A 131 109.42 -5.49 20.63
C ALA A 131 109.27 -6.60 21.69
N VAL A 132 108.40 -7.60 21.46
CA VAL A 132 108.14 -8.67 22.44
C VAL A 132 109.38 -9.54 22.68
N MET A 133 110.15 -9.85 21.63
CA MET A 133 111.38 -10.63 21.78
C MET A 133 112.48 -9.82 22.47
N SER A 134 112.64 -8.53 22.15
CA SER A 134 113.62 -7.65 22.83
C SER A 134 113.28 -7.42 24.31
N GLU A 135 111.99 -7.27 24.66
CA GLU A 135 111.55 -7.13 26.05
C GLU A 135 111.77 -8.43 26.84
N THR A 136 111.43 -9.57 26.24
CA THR A 136 111.66 -10.90 26.83
C THR A 136 113.15 -11.20 27.00
N MET A 137 114.00 -10.84 26.02
CA MET A 137 115.45 -10.95 26.12
C MET A 137 116.00 -10.12 27.29
N GLY A 138 115.53 -8.87 27.43
CA GLY A 138 115.85 -8.02 28.57
C GLY A 138 115.44 -8.64 29.91
N GLU A 139 114.23 -9.18 29.99
CA GLU A 139 113.72 -9.84 31.20
C GLU A 139 114.53 -11.10 31.58
N LEU A 140 114.93 -11.90 30.60
CA LEU A 140 115.75 -13.10 30.79
C LEU A 140 117.15 -12.77 31.33
N ILE A 141 117.79 -11.72 30.79
CA ILE A 141 119.13 -11.29 31.20
C ILE A 141 119.13 -10.74 32.64
N HIS A 142 118.14 -9.91 32.99
CA HIS A 142 118.10 -9.23 34.29
C HIS A 142 117.43 -10.06 35.40
N ASN A 143 116.30 -10.70 35.09
CA ASN A 143 115.41 -11.32 36.07
C ASN A 143 115.31 -12.85 35.94
N ARG A 144 115.80 -13.42 34.82
CA ARG A 144 115.66 -14.86 34.45
C ARG A 144 114.21 -15.33 34.31
N THR A 145 113.29 -14.42 34.02
CA THR A 145 111.86 -14.69 33.80
C THR A 145 111.44 -14.25 32.39
N PHE A 146 110.23 -14.63 31.96
CA PHE A 146 109.68 -14.37 30.62
C PHE A 146 108.18 -13.99 30.68
N LEU A 147 107.80 -13.23 31.70
CA LEU A 147 106.44 -12.73 31.90
C LEU A 147 105.97 -11.85 30.73
N ALA A 148 106.85 -11.04 30.12
CA ALA A 148 106.50 -10.18 28.98
C ALA A 148 105.92 -11.00 27.81
N LEU A 149 106.57 -12.12 27.46
CA LEU A 149 106.09 -13.05 26.44
C LEU A 149 104.73 -13.68 26.82
N LEU A 150 104.55 -14.06 28.09
CA LEU A 150 103.29 -14.65 28.58
C LEU A 150 102.14 -13.65 28.53
N GLU A 151 102.37 -12.41 28.95
CA GLU A 151 101.36 -11.35 28.93
C GLU A 151 101.01 -10.92 27.49
N ALA A 152 101.99 -10.78 26.60
CA ALA A 152 101.77 -10.52 25.18
C ALA A 152 100.94 -11.64 24.50
N VAL A 153 101.27 -12.91 24.79
CA VAL A 153 100.52 -14.07 24.26
C VAL A 153 99.09 -14.12 24.79
N GLU A 154 98.87 -13.84 26.09
CA GLU A 154 97.51 -13.78 26.66
C GLU A 154 96.71 -12.56 26.18
N LEU A 155 97.37 -11.42 25.91
CA LEU A 155 96.74 -10.26 25.31
C LEU A 155 96.27 -10.55 23.87
N GLU A 156 97.11 -11.16 23.04
CA GLU A 156 96.73 -11.53 21.67
C GLU A 156 95.68 -12.66 21.61
N LYS A 157 95.72 -13.63 22.54
CA LYS A 157 94.61 -14.60 22.71
C LYS A 157 93.28 -13.89 22.99
N LYS A 158 93.26 -12.92 23.91
CA LYS A 158 92.07 -12.11 24.24
C LYS A 158 91.62 -11.25 23.05
N ARG A 159 92.55 -10.62 22.33
CA ARG A 159 92.29 -9.82 21.12
C ARG A 159 91.66 -10.67 20.01
N LYS A 160 92.23 -11.85 19.73
CA LYS A 160 91.72 -12.83 18.77
C LYS A 160 90.32 -13.32 19.14
N ALA A 161 90.09 -13.66 20.41
CA ALA A 161 88.77 -14.07 20.89
C ALA A 161 87.72 -12.93 20.78
N SER A 162 88.11 -11.68 21.07
CA SER A 162 87.24 -10.51 20.90
C SER A 162 86.88 -10.26 19.43
N LEU A 163 87.86 -10.41 18.52
CA LEU A 163 87.64 -10.31 17.08
C LEU A 163 86.68 -11.40 16.58
N GLN A 164 86.88 -12.66 16.98
CA GLN A 164 85.98 -13.77 16.62
C GLN A 164 84.55 -13.56 17.14
N ASN A 165 84.39 -13.10 18.38
CA ASN A 165 83.08 -12.73 18.93
C ASN A 165 82.43 -11.56 18.17
N THR A 166 83.22 -10.63 17.66
CA THR A 166 82.73 -9.50 16.85
C THR A 166 82.25 -9.97 15.48
N ILE A 167 83.02 -10.85 14.81
CA ILE A 167 82.65 -11.46 13.53
C ILE A 167 81.35 -12.28 13.66
N GLN A 168 81.22 -13.11 14.70
CA GLN A 168 80.00 -13.89 14.95
C GLN A 168 78.77 -13.00 15.13
N LYS A 169 78.89 -11.92 15.93
CA LYS A 169 77.81 -10.94 16.14
C LYS A 169 77.44 -10.20 14.85
N GLU A 170 78.41 -9.94 13.97
CA GLU A 170 78.20 -9.31 12.66
C GLU A 170 77.43 -10.25 11.73
N GLU A 171 77.86 -11.50 11.61
CA GLU A 171 77.18 -12.52 10.81
C GLU A 171 75.74 -12.75 11.27
N ASP A 172 75.51 -12.90 12.58
CA ASP A 172 74.19 -13.12 13.15
C ASP A 172 73.33 -11.85 13.10
N GLY A 173 73.96 -10.67 13.04
CA GLY A 173 73.34 -9.44 12.56
C GLY A 173 72.86 -9.56 11.11
N ARG A 174 73.74 -9.90 10.16
CA ARG A 174 73.41 -10.08 8.74
C ARG A 174 72.37 -11.17 8.48
N LYS A 175 72.31 -12.23 9.30
CA LYS A 175 71.28 -13.28 9.24
C LYS A 175 69.92 -12.69 9.66
N ARG A 176 69.85 -12.02 10.82
CA ARG A 176 68.63 -11.34 11.31
C ARG A 176 68.13 -10.23 10.37
N VAL A 177 69.02 -9.39 9.83
CA VAL A 177 68.64 -8.33 8.87
C VAL A 177 67.99 -8.94 7.62
N ARG A 178 68.57 -10.00 7.05
CA ARG A 178 67.97 -10.69 5.89
C ARG A 178 66.64 -11.36 6.22
N GLN A 179 66.48 -11.92 7.42
CA GLN A 179 65.21 -12.48 7.89
C GLN A 179 64.12 -11.41 8.03
N LEU A 180 64.44 -10.28 8.67
CA LEU A 180 63.53 -9.14 8.84
C LEU A 180 63.16 -8.50 7.49
N GLN A 181 64.11 -8.35 6.57
CA GLN A 181 63.85 -7.90 5.20
C GLN A 181 62.88 -8.82 4.47
N LYS A 182 63.03 -10.14 4.62
CA LYS A 182 62.07 -11.11 4.04
C LYS A 182 60.69 -10.98 4.70
N GLN A 183 60.62 -10.96 6.03
CA GLN A 183 59.35 -10.82 6.75
C GLN A 183 58.61 -9.52 6.39
N LEU A 184 59.33 -8.41 6.20
CA LEU A 184 58.75 -7.13 5.77
C LEU A 184 58.23 -7.19 4.32
N LEU A 185 58.90 -7.93 3.42
CA LEU A 185 58.40 -8.18 2.07
C LEU A 185 57.15 -9.07 2.08
N ASP A 186 57.18 -10.17 2.85
CA ASP A 186 56.08 -11.12 2.99
C ASP A 186 54.83 -10.43 3.56
N VAL A 187 54.98 -9.64 4.63
CA VAL A 187 53.89 -8.82 5.23
C VAL A 187 53.41 -7.73 4.28
N LYS A 188 54.30 -7.04 3.53
CA LYS A 188 53.86 -6.05 2.54
C LYS A 188 52.95 -6.72 1.50
N LYS A 189 53.37 -7.86 0.95
CA LYS A 189 52.59 -8.61 -0.05
C LYS A 189 51.24 -9.06 0.51
N GLU A 190 51.21 -9.56 1.75
CA GLU A 190 49.98 -9.94 2.44
C GLU A 190 48.99 -8.76 2.53
N LYS A 191 49.48 -7.57 2.94
CA LYS A 191 48.63 -6.37 3.02
C LYS A 191 48.20 -5.83 1.66
N GLU A 192 49.03 -5.97 0.64
CA GLU A 192 48.70 -5.62 -0.75
C GLU A 192 47.55 -6.51 -1.28
N THR A 193 47.60 -7.84 -1.02
CA THR A 193 46.47 -8.74 -1.34
C THR A 193 45.22 -8.49 -0.49
N GLU A 194 45.38 -8.16 0.80
CA GLU A 194 44.25 -7.86 1.69
C GLU A 194 43.54 -6.54 1.33
N VAL A 195 44.29 -5.54 0.83
CA VAL A 195 43.71 -4.32 0.25
C VAL A 195 42.93 -4.64 -1.02
N GLN A 196 43.51 -5.41 -1.96
CA GLN A 196 42.82 -5.81 -3.19
C GLN A 196 41.50 -6.56 -2.90
N ASN A 197 41.53 -7.56 -2.02
CA ASN A 197 40.34 -8.31 -1.59
C ASN A 197 39.23 -7.39 -1.05
N ARG A 198 39.60 -6.34 -0.30
CA ARG A 198 38.67 -5.34 0.24
C ARG A 198 38.14 -4.39 -0.83
N GLU A 199 38.97 -3.99 -1.79
CA GLU A 199 38.55 -3.15 -2.92
C GLU A 199 37.56 -3.90 -3.83
N GLU A 200 37.79 -5.18 -4.10
CA GLU A 200 36.86 -6.06 -4.82
C GLU A 200 35.54 -6.24 -4.07
N MET A 201 35.58 -6.48 -2.74
CA MET A 201 34.38 -6.51 -1.89
C MET A 201 33.61 -5.18 -1.90
N ILE A 202 34.32 -4.05 -1.84
CA ILE A 202 33.73 -2.71 -1.91
C ILE A 202 33.10 -2.44 -3.28
N ALA A 203 33.68 -2.94 -4.38
CA ALA A 203 33.08 -2.88 -5.71
C ALA A 203 31.77 -3.69 -5.75
N HIS A 204 31.81 -4.97 -5.34
CA HIS A 204 30.64 -5.84 -5.35
C HIS A 204 29.48 -5.28 -4.50
N LEU A 205 29.77 -4.72 -3.32
CA LEU A 205 28.76 -4.08 -2.46
C LEU A 205 28.20 -2.76 -3.04
N LYS A 206 28.99 -2.01 -3.84
CA LYS A 206 28.47 -0.85 -4.60
C LYS A 206 27.51 -1.29 -5.69
N ASP A 207 27.85 -2.34 -6.43
CA ASP A 207 27.01 -2.87 -7.51
C ASP A 207 25.68 -3.39 -6.98
N GLN A 208 25.70 -4.22 -5.92
CA GLN A 208 24.48 -4.66 -5.22
C GLN A 208 23.63 -3.47 -4.74
N LEU A 209 24.26 -2.44 -4.16
CA LEU A 209 23.56 -1.25 -3.69
C LEU A 209 22.94 -0.44 -4.84
N GLN A 210 23.59 -0.41 -6.01
CA GLN A 210 23.08 0.26 -7.20
C GLN A 210 21.93 -0.52 -7.85
N GLU A 211 22.03 -1.85 -7.94
CA GLU A 211 20.94 -2.73 -8.38
C GLU A 211 19.72 -2.59 -7.48
N MET A 212 19.89 -2.72 -6.16
CA MET A 212 18.80 -2.57 -5.19
C MET A 212 18.14 -1.19 -5.27
N LYS A 213 18.92 -0.10 -5.42
CA LYS A 213 18.36 1.24 -5.64
C LYS A 213 17.55 1.34 -6.93
N ALA A 214 18.04 0.78 -8.04
CA ALA A 214 17.34 0.79 -9.33
C ALA A 214 16.03 -0.01 -9.26
N LYS A 215 16.09 -1.23 -8.69
CA LYS A 215 14.95 -2.11 -8.45
C LYS A 215 13.88 -1.46 -7.56
N THR A 216 14.25 -0.98 -6.37
CA THR A 216 13.32 -0.29 -5.46
C THR A 216 12.72 0.96 -6.10
N ASN A 217 13.46 1.69 -6.95
CA ASN A 217 12.92 2.85 -7.67
C ASN A 217 11.89 2.45 -8.74
N MET A 218 12.11 1.35 -9.47
CA MET A 218 11.15 0.80 -10.43
C MET A 218 9.92 0.22 -9.74
N GLU A 219 10.09 -0.57 -8.68
CA GLU A 219 9.00 -1.14 -7.87
C GLU A 219 8.15 -0.03 -7.24
N GLY A 220 8.77 1.00 -6.67
CA GLY A 220 8.05 2.16 -6.13
C GLY A 220 7.25 2.93 -7.20
N LYS A 221 7.80 3.11 -8.40
CA LYS A 221 7.08 3.69 -9.56
C LYS A 221 5.90 2.81 -9.99
N TYR A 222 6.11 1.50 -10.07
CA TYR A 222 5.09 0.53 -10.46
C TYR A 222 3.93 0.49 -9.46
N ILE A 223 4.24 0.32 -8.16
CA ILE A 223 3.25 0.32 -7.06
C ILE A 223 2.46 1.63 -7.04
N LYS A 224 3.15 2.78 -7.16
CA LYS A 224 2.48 4.08 -7.28
C LYS A 224 1.54 4.13 -8.48
N LYS A 225 1.94 3.60 -9.64
CA LYS A 225 1.08 3.62 -10.83
C LYS A 225 -0.11 2.67 -10.71
N CYS A 226 0.06 1.50 -10.11
CA CYS A 226 -1.06 0.60 -9.78
C CYS A 226 -2.04 1.26 -8.81
N ALA A 227 -1.57 1.98 -7.78
CA ALA A 227 -2.42 2.73 -6.87
C ALA A 227 -3.17 3.88 -7.57
N GLU A 228 -2.49 4.68 -8.40
CA GLU A 228 -3.12 5.72 -9.23
C GLU A 228 -4.24 5.15 -10.12
N VAL A 229 -4.00 4.01 -10.77
CA VAL A 229 -4.99 3.34 -11.63
C VAL A 229 -6.15 2.77 -10.81
N ALA A 230 -5.90 2.12 -9.68
CA ALA A 230 -6.95 1.58 -8.82
C ALA A 230 -7.86 2.68 -8.23
N VAL A 231 -7.28 3.82 -7.83
CA VAL A 231 -8.02 5.00 -7.36
C VAL A 231 -8.85 5.61 -8.50
N THR A 232 -8.24 5.90 -9.65
CA THR A 232 -8.97 6.52 -10.78
C THR A 232 -10.06 5.61 -11.37
N GLN A 233 -9.82 4.30 -11.46
CA GLN A 233 -10.84 3.32 -11.86
C GLN A 233 -12.00 3.28 -10.86
N THR A 234 -11.70 3.28 -9.55
CA THR A 234 -12.72 3.28 -8.50
C THR A 234 -13.52 4.58 -8.49
N GLN A 235 -12.84 5.73 -8.60
CA GLN A 235 -13.48 7.04 -8.70
C GLN A 235 -14.39 7.13 -9.94
N LYS A 236 -13.96 6.59 -11.10
CA LYS A 236 -14.81 6.58 -12.30
C LYS A 236 -16.00 5.63 -12.17
N ARG A 237 -15.85 4.48 -11.50
CA ARG A 237 -16.97 3.57 -11.19
C ARG A 237 -17.98 4.22 -10.25
N CYS A 238 -17.52 4.87 -9.18
CA CYS A 238 -18.38 5.65 -8.27
C CYS A 238 -19.10 6.78 -9.01
N PHE A 239 -18.39 7.56 -9.82
CA PHE A 239 -18.98 8.64 -10.63
C PHE A 239 -20.08 8.15 -11.58
N LEU A 240 -19.88 7.00 -12.26
CA LEU A 240 -20.89 6.45 -13.17
C LEU A 240 -22.13 5.99 -12.41
N SER A 241 -21.97 5.24 -11.32
CA SER A 241 -23.09 4.80 -10.48
C SER A 241 -23.81 5.99 -9.81
N GLU A 242 -23.08 7.01 -9.37
CA GLU A 242 -23.67 8.26 -8.91
C GLU A 242 -24.48 8.99 -9.99
N GLN A 243 -24.05 8.93 -11.25
CA GLN A 243 -24.80 9.54 -12.36
C GLN A 243 -26.06 8.73 -12.66
N GLU A 244 -25.96 7.41 -12.75
CA GLU A 244 -27.10 6.50 -12.94
C GLU A 244 -28.18 6.72 -11.87
N MET A 245 -27.80 6.83 -10.59
CA MET A 245 -28.74 7.13 -9.49
C MET A 245 -29.31 8.56 -9.55
N LYS A 246 -28.57 9.55 -10.08
CA LYS A 246 -29.07 10.93 -10.29
C LYS A 246 -30.08 10.97 -11.43
N ASP A 247 -29.78 10.31 -12.54
CA ASP A 247 -30.65 10.21 -13.72
C ASP A 247 -31.96 9.46 -13.37
N GLU A 248 -31.89 8.40 -12.55
CA GLU A 248 -33.07 7.73 -12.00
C GLU A 248 -33.87 8.65 -11.07
N THR A 249 -33.20 9.39 -10.17
CA THR A 249 -33.85 10.34 -9.26
C THR A 249 -34.58 11.46 -10.03
N GLU A 250 -33.95 12.02 -11.06
CA GLU A 250 -34.56 13.02 -11.93
C GLU A 250 -35.75 12.44 -12.73
N ASN A 251 -35.64 11.22 -13.24
CA ASN A 251 -36.74 10.53 -13.91
C ASN A 251 -37.93 10.25 -12.96
N LEU A 252 -37.67 9.85 -11.72
CA LEU A 252 -38.69 9.64 -10.69
C LEU A 252 -39.36 10.96 -10.29
N GLN A 253 -38.61 12.04 -10.10
CA GLN A 253 -39.19 13.38 -9.85
C GLN A 253 -40.08 13.81 -11.03
N ASN A 254 -39.60 13.64 -12.27
CA ASN A 254 -40.37 13.90 -13.49
C ASN A 254 -41.60 12.99 -13.66
N GLN A 255 -41.73 11.90 -12.91
CA GLN A 255 -42.96 11.08 -12.85
C GLN A 255 -43.88 11.58 -11.74
N ILE A 256 -43.35 11.86 -10.55
CA ILE A 256 -44.08 12.46 -9.43
C ILE A 256 -44.75 13.77 -9.83
N ASP A 257 -44.06 14.64 -10.58
CA ASP A 257 -44.60 15.92 -11.05
C ASP A 257 -45.75 15.73 -12.06
N LYS A 258 -45.66 14.71 -12.92
CA LYS A 258 -46.72 14.35 -13.88
C LYS A 258 -47.95 13.78 -13.18
N GLU A 259 -47.78 12.85 -12.26
CA GLU A 259 -48.88 12.27 -11.47
C GLU A 259 -49.53 13.31 -10.55
N THR A 260 -48.74 14.16 -9.90
CA THR A 260 -49.25 15.29 -9.09
C THR A 260 -50.08 16.23 -9.94
N ARG A 261 -49.61 16.55 -11.15
CA ARG A 261 -50.38 17.37 -12.10
C ARG A 261 -51.66 16.67 -12.55
N ALA A 262 -51.59 15.41 -12.98
CA ALA A 262 -52.74 14.64 -13.44
C ALA A 262 -53.81 14.52 -12.34
N ASN A 263 -53.40 14.20 -11.10
CA ASN A 263 -54.29 14.19 -9.95
C ASN A 263 -54.91 15.56 -9.69
N SER A 264 -54.15 16.67 -9.79
CA SER A 264 -54.70 18.02 -9.61
C SER A 264 -55.75 18.39 -10.68
N GLU A 265 -55.56 17.96 -11.93
CA GLU A 265 -56.51 18.18 -13.02
C GLU A 265 -57.78 17.31 -12.84
N ILE A 266 -57.62 16.06 -12.38
CA ILE A 266 -58.73 15.15 -12.02
C ILE A 266 -59.52 15.69 -10.82
N GLU A 267 -58.85 16.13 -9.76
CA GLU A 267 -59.50 16.74 -8.60
C GLU A 267 -60.26 18.02 -8.97
N ALA A 268 -59.66 18.89 -9.79
CA ALA A 268 -60.33 20.09 -10.28
C ALA A 268 -61.58 19.76 -11.10
N PHE A 269 -61.52 18.75 -11.97
CA PHE A 269 -62.68 18.25 -12.72
C PHE A 269 -63.77 17.70 -11.79
N LEU A 270 -63.41 16.85 -10.83
CA LEU A 270 -64.36 16.24 -9.89
C LEU A 270 -65.02 17.29 -8.98
N ARG A 271 -64.25 18.24 -8.43
CA ARG A 271 -64.77 19.35 -7.61
C ARG A 271 -65.73 20.25 -8.42
N ASN A 272 -65.40 20.54 -9.68
CA ASN A 272 -66.28 21.29 -10.58
C ASN A 272 -67.55 20.51 -10.91
N HIS A 273 -67.44 19.22 -11.23
CA HIS A 273 -68.60 18.36 -11.49
C HIS A 273 -69.52 18.25 -10.27
N HIS A 274 -68.96 18.07 -9.08
CA HIS A 274 -69.70 18.07 -7.81
C HIS A 274 -70.47 19.38 -7.61
N SER A 275 -69.81 20.53 -7.75
CA SER A 275 -70.46 21.85 -7.66
C SER A 275 -71.55 22.08 -8.69
N ASN A 276 -71.51 21.41 -9.84
CA ASN A 276 -72.55 21.46 -10.86
C ASN A 276 -73.66 20.41 -10.65
N LEU A 277 -73.47 19.45 -9.75
CA LEU A 277 -74.53 18.57 -9.23
C LEU A 277 -75.20 19.19 -8.00
N GLU A 278 -74.46 19.81 -7.08
CA GLU A 278 -74.99 20.58 -5.94
C GLU A 278 -75.99 21.64 -6.43
N LYS A 279 -75.58 22.55 -7.33
CA LYS A 279 -76.47 23.57 -7.92
C LYS A 279 -77.72 23.01 -8.62
N LYS A 280 -77.67 21.77 -9.10
CA LYS A 280 -78.84 21.08 -9.68
C LYS A 280 -79.73 20.50 -8.59
N LEU A 281 -79.14 19.94 -7.53
CA LEU A 281 -79.87 19.47 -6.35
C LEU A 281 -80.61 20.64 -5.70
N ASP A 282 -79.92 21.75 -5.45
CA ASP A 282 -80.49 23.00 -4.89
C ASP A 282 -81.71 23.45 -5.73
N PHE A 283 -81.55 23.56 -7.05
CA PHE A 283 -82.61 23.93 -7.98
C PHE A 283 -83.80 22.95 -7.97
N TRP A 284 -83.55 21.64 -7.91
CA TRP A 284 -84.62 20.64 -7.85
C TRP A 284 -85.29 20.58 -6.47
N GLN A 285 -84.59 20.90 -5.39
CA GLN A 285 -85.15 21.06 -4.04
C GLN A 285 -86.03 22.30 -3.97
N GLU A 286 -85.52 23.47 -4.36
CA GLU A 286 -86.29 24.73 -4.42
C GLU A 286 -87.55 24.59 -5.29
N LYS A 287 -87.42 23.90 -6.44
CA LYS A 287 -88.58 23.59 -7.28
C LYS A 287 -89.54 22.60 -6.60
N TYR A 288 -89.05 21.52 -6.00
CA TYR A 288 -89.89 20.53 -5.32
C TYR A 288 -90.68 21.17 -4.17
N GLU A 289 -90.04 22.01 -3.37
CA GLU A 289 -90.69 22.78 -2.30
C GLU A 289 -91.80 23.67 -2.86
N LYS A 290 -91.53 24.45 -3.91
CA LYS A 290 -92.54 25.31 -4.56
C LYS A 290 -93.69 24.53 -5.21
N ASP A 291 -93.40 23.42 -5.89
CA ASP A 291 -94.43 22.56 -6.49
C ASP A 291 -95.28 21.88 -5.40
N VAL A 292 -94.68 21.50 -4.26
CA VAL A 292 -95.39 20.94 -3.10
C VAL A 292 -96.23 22.01 -2.38
N GLU A 293 -95.71 23.21 -2.15
CA GLU A 293 -96.47 24.34 -1.60
C GLU A 293 -97.67 24.68 -2.49
N ALA A 294 -97.47 24.75 -3.81
CA ALA A 294 -98.54 24.99 -4.77
C ALA A 294 -99.61 23.88 -4.74
N LYS A 295 -99.22 22.60 -4.68
CA LYS A 295 -100.18 21.48 -4.58
C LYS A 295 -100.84 21.37 -3.21
N GLN A 296 -100.17 21.73 -2.13
CA GLN A 296 -100.78 21.85 -0.81
C GLN A 296 -101.82 22.96 -0.80
N HIS A 297 -101.53 24.11 -1.42
CA HIS A 297 -102.47 25.23 -1.56
C HIS A 297 -103.69 24.84 -2.42
N GLU A 298 -103.50 24.23 -3.60
CA GLU A 298 -104.61 23.69 -4.41
C GLU A 298 -105.48 22.72 -3.60
N LEU A 299 -104.85 21.82 -2.86
CA LEU A 299 -105.52 20.79 -2.07
C LEU A 299 -106.30 21.38 -0.89
N ASP A 300 -105.80 22.43 -0.24
CA ASP A 300 -106.51 23.13 0.84
C ASP A 300 -107.64 24.03 0.32
N VAL A 301 -107.50 24.64 -0.87
CA VAL A 301 -108.61 25.30 -1.58
C VAL A 301 -109.71 24.29 -1.93
N LEU A 302 -109.34 23.09 -2.41
CA LEU A 302 -110.30 22.01 -2.68
C LEU A 302 -110.95 21.45 -1.41
N LYS A 303 -110.22 21.34 -0.28
CA LYS A 303 -110.82 21.02 1.03
C LYS A 303 -111.85 22.08 1.44
N ALA A 304 -111.51 23.37 1.29
CA ALA A 304 -112.41 24.47 1.64
C ALA A 304 -113.69 24.47 0.78
N SER A 305 -113.58 24.23 -0.54
CA SER A 305 -114.76 24.06 -1.39
C SER A 305 -115.58 22.84 -0.95
N LYS A 306 -114.94 21.68 -0.76
CA LYS A 306 -115.62 20.45 -0.31
C LYS A 306 -116.34 20.64 1.03
N ALA A 307 -115.75 21.38 1.97
CA ALA A 307 -116.37 21.68 3.25
C ALA A 307 -117.63 22.53 3.07
N LYS A 308 -117.57 23.58 2.24
CA LYS A 308 -118.70 24.45 1.89
C LYS A 308 -119.81 23.72 1.12
N ASP A 309 -119.45 22.83 0.20
CA ASP A 309 -120.41 22.00 -0.54
C ASP A 309 -121.05 20.93 0.37
N LEU A 310 -120.31 20.41 1.36
CA LEU A 310 -120.83 19.51 2.38
C LEU A 310 -121.78 20.23 3.35
N GLU A 311 -121.44 21.44 3.80
CA GLU A 311 -122.30 22.32 4.61
C GLU A 311 -123.63 22.57 3.87
N ARG A 312 -123.56 23.03 2.62
CA ARG A 312 -124.73 23.22 1.75
C ARG A 312 -125.54 21.93 1.54
N LEU A 313 -124.89 20.77 1.45
CA LEU A 313 -125.58 19.47 1.36
C LEU A 313 -126.26 19.09 2.69
N GLN A 314 -125.68 19.43 3.84
CA GLN A 314 -126.28 19.22 5.16
C GLN A 314 -127.51 20.12 5.35
N GLU A 315 -127.44 21.40 4.96
CA GLU A 315 -128.60 22.30 4.91
C GLU A 315 -129.72 21.72 4.05
N LEU A 316 -129.40 21.29 2.83
CA LEU A 316 -130.37 20.73 1.89
C LEU A 316 -130.96 19.40 2.41
N THR A 317 -130.15 18.57 3.05
CA THR A 317 -130.59 17.31 3.68
C THR A 317 -131.52 17.57 4.87
N LYS A 318 -131.26 18.61 5.66
CA LYS A 318 -132.17 19.05 6.74
C LYS A 318 -133.51 19.51 6.17
N LEU A 319 -133.47 20.35 5.13
CA LEU A 319 -134.67 20.82 4.42
C LEU A 319 -135.47 19.66 3.80
N TYR A 320 -134.80 18.65 3.22
CA TYR A 320 -135.48 17.45 2.72
C TYR A 320 -136.14 16.62 3.82
N LYS A 321 -135.52 16.49 5.01
CA LYS A 321 -136.16 15.82 6.17
C LYS A 321 -137.38 16.58 6.66
N GLU A 322 -137.31 17.92 6.72
CA GLU A 322 -138.44 18.79 7.07
C GLU A 322 -139.60 18.61 6.08
N TYR A 323 -139.34 18.51 4.78
CA TYR A 323 -140.36 18.19 3.78
C TYR A 323 -140.88 16.75 3.88
N GLU A 324 -140.01 15.76 4.09
CA GLU A 324 -140.40 14.34 4.19
C GLU A 324 -141.32 14.11 5.40
N GLN A 325 -141.04 14.77 6.52
CA GLN A 325 -141.88 14.72 7.72
C GLN A 325 -143.31 15.22 7.44
N VAL A 326 -143.46 16.36 6.72
CA VAL A 326 -144.77 16.88 6.28
C VAL A 326 -145.49 15.92 5.34
N VAL A 327 -144.77 15.24 4.43
CA VAL A 327 -145.35 14.23 3.51
C VAL A 327 -145.80 12.97 4.26
N VAL A 328 -145.06 12.54 5.29
CA VAL A 328 -145.44 11.40 6.14
C VAL A 328 -146.69 11.72 6.97
N GLU A 329 -146.80 12.94 7.51
CA GLU A 329 -147.98 13.39 8.25
C GLU A 329 -149.25 13.38 7.38
N ASP A 330 -149.22 13.98 6.18
CA ASP A 330 -150.33 13.94 5.21
C ASP A 330 -150.70 12.50 4.79
N ARG A 331 -149.71 11.61 4.67
CA ARG A 331 -149.93 10.20 4.34
C ARG A 331 -150.59 9.41 5.47
N ILE A 332 -150.24 9.70 6.73
CA ILE A 332 -150.86 9.09 7.91
C ILE A 332 -152.32 9.56 8.06
N GLU A 333 -152.60 10.84 7.82
CA GLU A 333 -153.96 11.37 7.93
C GLU A 333 -154.89 10.79 6.86
N LYS A 334 -154.38 10.56 5.64
CA LYS A 334 -155.10 9.83 4.57
C LYS A 334 -155.40 8.36 4.91
N GLU A 335 -154.46 7.66 5.53
CA GLU A 335 -154.65 6.25 5.93
C GLU A 335 -155.67 6.10 7.08
N LYS A 336 -155.74 7.07 8.00
CA LYS A 336 -156.80 7.13 9.04
C LYS A 336 -158.20 7.27 8.44
N ILE A 337 -158.35 8.08 7.37
CA ILE A 337 -159.63 8.29 6.70
C ILE A 337 -160.12 6.98 6.08
N ARG A 338 -159.28 6.29 5.27
CA ARG A 338 -159.70 5.04 4.60
C ARG A 338 -160.17 3.96 5.57
N ARG A 339 -159.54 3.84 6.76
CA ARG A 339 -159.97 2.88 7.79
C ARG A 339 -161.34 3.16 8.41
N LYS A 340 -161.85 4.41 8.38
CA LYS A 340 -163.24 4.69 8.78
C LYS A 340 -164.22 4.18 7.74
N ASP A 341 -163.99 4.53 6.48
CA ASP A 341 -164.84 4.13 5.35
C ASP A 341 -164.94 2.59 5.23
N GLU A 342 -163.85 1.87 5.51
CA GLU A 342 -163.80 0.40 5.53
C GLU A 342 -164.67 -0.21 6.65
N MET A 343 -164.78 0.43 7.82
CA MET A 343 -165.61 -0.04 8.94
C MET A 343 -167.11 0.13 8.63
N GLU A 344 -167.52 1.32 8.18
CA GLU A 344 -168.92 1.62 7.84
C GLU A 344 -169.45 0.69 6.73
N ALA A 345 -168.58 0.32 5.77
CA ALA A 345 -168.91 -0.63 4.70
C ALA A 345 -169.17 -2.08 5.19
N ILE A 346 -168.63 -2.48 6.36
CA ILE A 346 -168.84 -3.81 6.94
C ILE A 346 -170.19 -3.86 7.67
N GLU A 347 -170.53 -2.84 8.46
CA GLU A 347 -171.82 -2.76 9.16
C GLU A 347 -173.00 -2.78 8.16
N LEU A 348 -172.87 -2.04 7.07
CA LEU A 348 -173.87 -2.00 6.00
C LEU A 348 -174.09 -3.38 5.35
N LYS A 349 -173.03 -4.19 5.17
CA LYS A 349 -173.13 -5.57 4.66
C LYS A 349 -173.83 -6.51 5.65
N GLY A 350 -173.71 -6.27 6.96
CA GLY A 350 -174.45 -7.00 7.99
C GLY A 350 -175.96 -6.77 7.87
N ALA A 351 -176.38 -5.51 7.82
CA ALA A 351 -177.80 -5.13 7.75
C ALA A 351 -178.53 -5.72 6.52
N VAL A 352 -177.88 -5.75 5.35
CA VAL A 352 -178.48 -6.27 4.11
C VAL A 352 -178.75 -7.78 4.16
N LYS A 353 -177.88 -8.58 4.80
CA LYS A 353 -178.08 -10.04 4.93
C LYS A 353 -179.33 -10.37 5.76
N VAL A 354 -179.55 -9.66 6.87
CA VAL A 354 -180.73 -9.86 7.73
C VAL A 354 -182.03 -9.52 6.96
N GLN A 355 -182.05 -8.42 6.21
CA GLN A 355 -183.21 -8.08 5.38
C GLN A 355 -183.51 -9.10 4.27
N ALA A 356 -182.48 -9.73 3.68
CA ALA A 356 -182.66 -10.74 2.64
C ALA A 356 -183.28 -12.05 3.20
N TRP A 357 -182.81 -12.49 4.38
CA TRP A 357 -183.30 -13.69 5.04
C TRP A 357 -184.80 -13.60 5.39
N TRP A 358 -185.23 -12.49 6.01
CA TRP A 358 -186.65 -12.27 6.36
C TRP A 358 -187.56 -12.23 5.13
N ARG A 359 -187.16 -11.51 4.06
CA ARG A 359 -187.90 -11.46 2.79
C ARG A 359 -188.04 -12.84 2.14
N GLY A 360 -187.02 -13.69 2.23
CA GLY A 360 -187.05 -15.07 1.74
C GLY A 360 -187.91 -16.04 2.57
N MET A 361 -188.26 -15.69 3.81
CA MET A 361 -189.13 -16.50 4.67
C MET A 361 -190.62 -16.17 4.43
N MET A 362 -190.95 -14.88 4.31
CA MET A 362 -192.30 -14.36 4.01
C MET A 362 -192.93 -15.02 2.78
N VAL A 363 -192.17 -15.21 1.70
CA VAL A 363 -192.69 -15.67 0.39
C VAL A 363 -193.06 -17.16 0.37
N ARG A 364 -192.51 -18.00 1.25
CA ARG A 364 -192.65 -19.48 1.17
C ARG A 364 -193.64 -20.10 2.15
N LYS A 365 -194.29 -19.31 3.01
CA LYS A 365 -195.29 -19.82 3.99
C LYS A 365 -196.71 -19.24 3.86
N GLY A 366 -197.01 -18.48 2.80
CA GLY A 366 -198.39 -18.15 2.42
C GLY A 366 -199.12 -17.10 3.27
N PHE A 367 -198.46 -16.41 4.19
CA PHE A 367 -199.05 -15.36 5.02
C PHE A 367 -198.63 -13.95 4.57
N GLY A 368 -199.53 -13.19 3.93
CA GLY A 368 -199.34 -11.75 3.70
C GLY A 368 -199.81 -11.24 2.32
N PRO A 369 -200.11 -9.92 2.17
CA PRO A 369 -201.00 -9.46 1.10
C PRO A 369 -200.37 -8.68 -0.07
N TYR A 370 -201.20 -8.54 -1.11
CA TYR A 370 -201.24 -7.58 -2.21
C TYR A 370 -200.50 -6.22 -2.05
N GLY A 371 -199.96 -5.69 -3.17
CA GLY A 371 -199.62 -4.26 -3.28
C GLY A 371 -199.19 -3.79 -4.69
N LYS A 372 -199.81 -2.73 -5.22
CA LYS A 372 -199.39 -2.02 -6.46
C LYS A 372 -199.04 -0.55 -6.14
N LYS A 373 -198.16 0.06 -6.96
CA LYS A 373 -197.97 1.52 -7.25
C LYS A 373 -197.11 2.43 -6.32
N LYS A 374 -196.20 3.17 -7.02
CA LYS A 374 -195.92 4.66 -6.97
C LYS A 374 -194.83 5.29 -6.05
N LYS A 375 -193.87 5.93 -6.74
CA LYS A 375 -193.31 7.32 -6.59
C LYS A 375 -192.54 7.77 -5.32
N GLY A 376 -191.19 7.84 -5.44
CA GLY A 376 -190.29 8.75 -4.68
C GLY A 376 -190.06 10.12 -5.36
N LYS A 377 -189.28 11.05 -4.77
CA LYS A 377 -189.34 12.51 -5.14
C LYS A 377 -188.13 13.42 -4.72
N LYS A 378 -187.37 13.93 -5.72
CA LYS A 378 -186.63 15.25 -5.78
C LYS A 378 -185.27 15.54 -5.05
N GLY A 379 -184.34 16.14 -5.83
CA GLY A 379 -183.14 16.96 -5.50
C GLY A 379 -182.42 17.35 -6.83
N LYS A 380 -181.70 18.46 -7.13
CA LYS A 380 -181.32 19.77 -6.50
C LYS A 380 -180.18 19.81 -5.45
N LYS A 381 -179.20 20.76 -5.46
CA LYS A 381 -178.87 21.89 -6.40
C LYS A 381 -177.48 22.57 -6.18
N GLY A 382 -176.64 22.72 -7.23
CA GLY A 382 -175.62 23.80 -7.39
C GLY A 382 -174.19 23.60 -6.83
N LYS A 383 -173.20 24.52 -6.94
CA LYS A 383 -172.99 25.70 -7.86
C LYS A 383 -171.61 26.43 -7.63
N LYS A 384 -170.77 26.60 -8.68
CA LYS A 384 -169.65 27.58 -8.89
C LYS A 384 -168.41 27.61 -7.94
N GLY A 385 -167.23 27.86 -8.54
CA GLY A 385 -165.99 28.39 -7.92
C GLY A 385 -164.73 27.57 -8.28
N LYS A 386 -163.60 28.02 -8.87
CA LYS A 386 -162.96 29.31 -9.27
C LYS A 386 -161.78 29.77 -8.38
N LYS A 387 -160.63 30.00 -9.04
CA LYS A 387 -159.47 30.90 -8.72
C LYS A 387 -158.24 30.29 -8.00
N LYS A 388 -157.05 30.63 -8.56
CA LYS A 388 -155.70 30.84 -7.97
C LYS A 388 -155.43 30.33 -6.54
N GLY A 389 -154.40 29.56 -6.22
CA GLY A 389 -153.02 29.61 -6.77
C GLY A 389 -152.10 30.46 -5.88
N LYS A 390 -150.87 30.00 -5.66
CA LYS A 390 -149.70 30.84 -5.37
C LYS A 390 -148.48 30.20 -6.03
#